data_AF-A0A6J4XCB7-F1
#
_entry.id   AF-A0A6J4XCB7-F1
#
_cell.length_a   1.000
_cell.length_b   1.000
_cell.length_c   1.000
_cell.angle_alpha   90.00
_cell.angle_beta   90.00
_cell.angle_gamma   90.00
#
_symmetry.space_group_name_H-M   'P 1'
#
loop_
_entity.id
_entity.type
_entity.pdbx_description
1 polymer ?
#
loop_
_entity_poly.entity_id
_entity_poly.type
_entity_poly.pdbx_seq_one_letter_code
_entity_poly.pdbx_strand_id
1 'polypeptide(L)'
;DERILGQGDFVETVLKAAQENLDRKSMIRALGYDFNWLVDRVLGLFGLSFNELLAGGKQRRMVQARSVLCYWGTRELGMSAVSISKKLNIASSTASESAMRGRQIVEEHALKLMEEDK
;
A
#
# COMPACT_ATOMS: atom_id res chain seq x y z
N ASP A 1 23.68 29.99 -28.04
CA ASP A 1 23.14 28.64 -27.84
C ASP A 1 22.78 28.50 -26.36
N GLU A 2 21.52 28.20 -26.09
CA GLU A 2 20.94 28.30 -24.74
C GLU A 2 21.00 26.95 -23.99
N ARG A 3 21.47 27.07 -22.75
CA ARG A 3 21.69 26.07 -21.71
C ARG A 3 20.49 25.12 -21.50
N ILE A 4 20.68 23.82 -21.72
CA ILE A 4 19.84 22.78 -21.10
C ILE A 4 20.52 22.32 -19.80
N LEU A 5 20.28 23.06 -18.73
CA LEU A 5 20.44 22.60 -17.35
C LEU A 5 19.05 22.17 -16.86
N GLY A 6 18.78 20.87 -16.82
CA GLY A 6 17.46 20.36 -16.41
C GLY A 6 17.36 18.84 -16.21
N GLN A 7 18.45 18.16 -15.85
CA GLN A 7 18.46 16.69 -15.66
C GLN A 7 19.00 16.24 -14.28
N GLY A 8 19.35 17.16 -13.38
CA GLY A 8 19.85 16.82 -12.04
C GLY A 8 18.73 16.36 -11.09
N ASP A 9 17.72 17.21 -10.92
CA ASP A 9 16.64 16.99 -9.94
C ASP A 9 15.79 15.74 -10.23
N PHE A 10 15.60 15.40 -11.51
CA PHE A 10 14.85 14.21 -11.90
C PHE A 10 15.62 12.92 -11.58
N VAL A 11 16.93 12.90 -11.86
CA VAL A 11 17.77 11.73 -11.56
C VAL A 11 17.90 11.53 -10.05
N GLU A 12 18.10 12.60 -9.30
CA GLU A 12 18.18 12.54 -7.84
C GLU A 12 16.86 12.08 -7.20
N THR A 13 15.71 12.58 -7.69
CA THR A 13 14.39 12.16 -7.18
C THR A 13 14.08 10.70 -7.51
N VAL A 14 14.40 10.24 -8.72
CA VAL A 14 14.17 8.85 -9.14
C VAL A 14 15.09 7.90 -8.36
N LEU A 15 16.36 8.27 -8.17
CA LEU A 15 17.30 7.48 -7.37
C LEU A 15 16.88 7.42 -5.90
N LYS A 16 16.45 8.55 -5.33
CA LYS A 16 15.97 8.61 -3.94
C LYS A 16 14.71 7.78 -3.75
N ALA A 17 13.72 7.90 -4.64
CA ALA A 17 12.51 7.08 -4.60
C ALA A 17 12.84 5.60 -4.79
N ALA A 18 13.79 5.24 -5.66
CA ALA A 18 14.23 3.86 -5.84
C ALA A 18 14.89 3.32 -4.56
N GLN A 19 15.78 4.10 -3.94
CA GLN A 19 16.45 3.75 -2.69
C GLN A 19 15.45 3.58 -1.55
N GLU A 20 14.52 4.52 -1.35
CA GLU A 20 13.47 4.43 -0.34
C GLU A 20 12.59 3.18 -0.51
N ASN A 21 12.27 2.81 -1.75
CA ASN A 21 11.51 1.59 -2.03
C ASN A 21 12.31 0.32 -1.74
N LEU A 22 13.61 0.31 -2.02
CA LEU A 22 14.49 -0.81 -1.69
C LEU A 22 14.65 -0.97 -0.18
N ASP A 23 14.85 0.14 0.53
CA ASP A 23 15.01 0.17 1.98
C ASP A 23 13.73 -0.28 2.69
N ARG A 24 12.56 0.20 2.27
CA ARG A 24 11.26 -0.26 2.81
C ARG A 24 11.04 -1.75 2.59
N LYS A 25 11.26 -2.25 1.37
CA LYS A 25 11.12 -3.69 1.09
C LYS A 25 12.11 -4.54 1.87
N SER A 26 13.33 -4.05 2.07
CA SER A 26 14.34 -4.70 2.90
C SER A 26 13.91 -4.76 4.36
N MET A 27 13.43 -3.65 4.91
CA MET A 27 12.95 -3.53 6.28
C MET A 27 11.76 -4.44 6.56
N ILE A 28 10.76 -4.46 5.68
CA ILE A 28 9.58 -5.32 5.80
C ILE A 28 9.99 -6.80 5.83
N ARG A 29 10.92 -7.20 4.96
CA ARG A 29 11.47 -8.57 4.97
C ARG A 29 12.24 -8.88 6.26
N ALA A 30 13.06 -7.95 6.74
CA ALA A 30 13.86 -8.12 7.95
C ALA A 30 12.99 -8.22 9.22
N LEU A 31 11.87 -7.49 9.26
CA LEU A 31 10.92 -7.51 10.37
C LEU A 31 9.94 -8.70 10.31
N GLY A 32 10.00 -9.51 9.25
CA GLY A 32 9.11 -10.66 9.07
C GLY A 32 7.64 -10.28 8.87
N TYR A 33 7.38 -9.05 8.40
CA TYR A 33 6.02 -8.56 8.21
C TYR A 33 5.32 -9.30 7.07
N ASP A 34 4.30 -10.05 7.45
CA ASP A 34 3.50 -10.85 6.55
C ASP A 34 2.17 -10.16 6.23
N PHE A 35 1.32 -10.85 5.48
CA PHE A 35 0.00 -10.32 5.13
C PHE A 35 -0.90 -10.10 6.36
N ASN A 36 -0.76 -10.89 7.43
CA ASN A 36 -1.59 -10.74 8.61
C ASN A 36 -1.22 -9.47 9.38
N TRP A 37 0.09 -9.22 9.53
CA TRP A 37 0.57 -7.95 10.09
C TRP A 37 0.04 -6.74 9.30
N LEU A 38 0.05 -6.83 7.96
CA LEU A 38 -0.48 -5.76 7.11
C LEU A 38 -1.98 -5.55 7.31
N VAL A 39 -2.75 -6.63 7.48
CA VAL A 39 -4.18 -6.55 7.81
C VAL A 39 -4.37 -5.80 9.11
N ASP A 40 -3.66 -6.18 10.18
CA ASP A 40 -3.79 -5.54 11.49
C ASP A 40 -3.42 -4.05 11.44
N ARG A 41 -2.36 -3.71 10.71
CA ARG A 41 -1.96 -2.32 10.49
C ARG A 41 -3.06 -1.50 9.81
N VAL A 42 -3.64 -2.02 8.73
CA VAL A 42 -4.73 -1.34 8.00
C VAL A 42 -5.98 -1.23 8.87
N LEU A 43 -6.36 -2.29 9.58
CA LEU A 43 -7.48 -2.27 10.50
C LEU A 43 -7.34 -1.18 11.57
N GLY A 44 -6.14 -1.03 12.14
CA GLY A 44 -5.80 0.03 13.09
C GLY A 44 -5.98 1.44 12.51
N LEU A 45 -5.53 1.67 11.27
CA LEU A 45 -5.66 2.98 10.60
C LEU A 45 -7.12 3.40 10.37
N PHE A 46 -8.00 2.45 10.10
CA PHE A 46 -9.42 2.72 9.82
C PHE A 46 -10.33 2.55 11.03
N GLY A 47 -9.79 2.14 12.19
CA GLY A 47 -10.56 1.84 13.39
C GLY A 47 -11.61 0.75 13.16
N LEU A 48 -11.21 -0.30 12.42
CA LEU A 48 -12.08 -1.43 12.07
C LEU A 48 -11.60 -2.70 12.76
N SER A 49 -12.52 -3.59 13.08
CA SER A 49 -12.21 -4.99 13.39
C SER A 49 -12.15 -5.83 12.11
N PHE A 50 -11.48 -7.00 12.18
CA PHE A 50 -11.45 -7.95 11.06
C PHE A 50 -12.86 -8.41 10.64
N ASN A 51 -13.75 -8.62 11.62
CA ASN A 51 -15.15 -8.98 11.36
C ASN A 51 -15.90 -7.86 10.64
N GLU A 52 -15.68 -6.59 11.00
CA GLU A 52 -16.22 -5.46 10.25
C GLU A 52 -15.63 -5.37 8.84
N LEU A 53 -14.32 -5.63 8.68
CA LEU A 53 -13.71 -5.67 7.35
C LEU A 53 -14.34 -6.72 6.45
N LEU A 54 -14.93 -7.79 6.99
CA LEU A 54 -15.65 -8.82 6.24
C LEU A 54 -17.14 -8.51 6.06
N ALA A 55 -17.78 -7.89 7.05
CA ALA A 55 -19.21 -7.59 7.06
C ALA A 55 -19.62 -6.46 6.08
N GLY A 56 -20.89 -6.42 5.70
CA GLY A 56 -21.43 -5.48 4.69
C GLY A 56 -21.87 -4.09 5.20
N GLY A 57 -21.59 -3.73 6.46
CA GLY A 57 -22.17 -2.54 7.12
C GLY A 57 -21.62 -1.18 6.67
N LYS A 58 -20.39 -0.81 7.08
CA LYS A 58 -19.79 0.52 6.83
C LYS A 58 -19.10 0.57 5.46
N GLN A 59 -19.86 0.40 4.37
CA GLN A 59 -19.34 0.19 3.00
C GLN A 59 -18.17 1.09 2.62
N ARG A 60 -18.25 2.41 2.83
CA ARG A 60 -17.17 3.33 2.43
C ARG A 60 -15.85 3.06 3.16
N ARG A 61 -15.87 2.94 4.49
CA ARG A 61 -14.64 2.70 5.28
C ARG A 61 -14.02 1.34 4.96
N MET A 62 -14.84 0.31 4.80
CA MET A 62 -14.37 -1.04 4.47
C MET A 62 -13.79 -1.10 3.06
N VAL A 63 -14.40 -0.40 2.10
CA VAL A 63 -13.85 -0.26 0.75
C VAL A 63 -12.50 0.46 0.80
N GLN A 64 -12.38 1.55 1.56
CA GLN A 64 -11.10 2.25 1.71
C GLN A 64 -10.02 1.35 2.33
N ALA A 65 -10.33 0.66 3.43
CA ALA A 65 -9.42 -0.27 4.08
C ALA A 65 -8.99 -1.41 3.13
N ARG A 66 -9.93 -2.08 2.46
CA ARG A 66 -9.60 -3.15 1.47
C ARG A 66 -8.77 -2.61 0.31
N SER A 67 -9.06 -1.39 -0.16
CA SER A 67 -8.29 -0.73 -1.20
C SER A 67 -6.85 -0.48 -0.78
N VAL A 68 -6.63 0.12 0.40
CA VAL A 68 -5.29 0.36 0.95
C VAL A 68 -4.54 -0.97 1.18
N LEU A 69 -5.21 -1.98 1.72
CA LEU A 69 -4.65 -3.32 1.92
C LEU A 69 -4.18 -3.96 0.61
N CYS A 70 -4.99 -3.88 -0.46
CA CYS A 70 -4.59 -4.40 -1.77
C CYS A 70 -3.39 -3.63 -2.34
N TYR A 71 -3.37 -2.30 -2.19
CA TYR A 71 -2.26 -1.48 -2.66
C TYR A 71 -0.95 -1.82 -1.93
N TRP A 72 -0.93 -1.81 -0.60
CA TRP A 72 0.29 -2.16 0.14
C TRP A 72 0.68 -3.63 0.01
N GLY A 73 -0.28 -4.55 -0.08
CA GLY A 73 0.02 -5.96 -0.34
C GLY A 73 0.77 -6.16 -1.66
N THR A 74 0.36 -5.43 -2.71
CA THR A 74 1.05 -5.48 -4.01
C THR A 74 2.38 -4.73 -3.98
N ARG A 75 2.40 -3.51 -3.44
CA ARG A 75 3.57 -2.62 -3.49
C ARG A 75 4.68 -3.04 -2.54
N GLU A 76 4.31 -3.34 -1.31
CA GLU A 76 5.23 -3.48 -0.16
C GLU A 76 5.57 -4.94 0.10
N LEU A 77 4.57 -5.84 0.04
CA LEU A 77 4.77 -7.28 0.20
C LEU A 77 5.07 -8.01 -1.13
N GLY A 78 4.98 -7.34 -2.27
CA GLY A 78 5.23 -7.94 -3.59
C GLY A 78 4.21 -9.02 -3.98
N MET A 79 3.04 -9.04 -3.35
CA MET A 79 2.02 -10.05 -3.59
C MET A 79 1.27 -9.78 -4.90
N SER A 80 0.89 -10.85 -5.61
CA SER A 80 0.02 -10.72 -6.78
C SER A 80 -1.43 -10.39 -6.37
N ALA A 81 -2.17 -9.72 -7.26
CA ALA A 81 -3.61 -9.51 -7.08
C ALA A 81 -4.37 -10.82 -6.85
N VAL A 82 -3.95 -11.92 -7.49
CA VAL A 82 -4.51 -13.27 -7.29
C VAL A 82 -4.25 -13.80 -5.87
N SER A 83 -3.04 -13.62 -5.34
CA SER A 83 -2.71 -14.05 -3.99
C SER A 83 -3.50 -13.28 -2.94
N ILE A 84 -3.68 -11.97 -3.14
CA ILE A 84 -4.46 -11.10 -2.26
C ILE A 84 -5.95 -11.45 -2.35
N SER A 85 -6.48 -11.66 -3.56
CA SER A 85 -7.90 -11.93 -3.76
C SER A 85 -8.35 -13.23 -3.07
N LYS A 86 -7.50 -14.28 -3.10
CA LYS A 86 -7.73 -15.52 -2.35
C LYS A 86 -7.82 -15.30 -0.84
N LYS A 87 -6.93 -14.45 -0.29
CA LYS A 87 -6.92 -14.14 1.16
C LYS A 87 -8.10 -13.29 1.59
N LEU A 88 -8.61 -12.43 0.71
CA LEU A 88 -9.78 -11.58 0.96
C LEU A 88 -11.11 -12.20 0.52
N ASN A 89 -11.07 -13.39 -0.09
CA ASN A 89 -12.22 -14.07 -0.70
C ASN A 89 -13.01 -13.17 -1.67
N ILE A 90 -12.30 -12.51 -2.60
CA ILE A 90 -12.87 -11.66 -3.65
C ILE A 90 -12.32 -12.05 -5.03
N ALA A 91 -12.91 -11.52 -6.10
CA ALA A 91 -12.38 -11.68 -7.45
C ALA A 91 -11.02 -10.97 -7.60
N SER A 92 -10.14 -11.53 -8.43
CA SER A 92 -8.82 -10.94 -8.73
C SER A 92 -8.93 -9.57 -9.42
N SER A 93 -9.93 -9.37 -10.27
CA SER A 93 -10.26 -8.07 -10.88
C SER A 93 -10.61 -7.04 -9.81
N THR A 94 -11.45 -7.41 -8.84
CA THR A 94 -11.80 -6.55 -7.69
C THR A 94 -10.57 -6.19 -6.86
N ALA A 95 -9.64 -7.13 -6.65
CA ALA A 95 -8.39 -6.86 -5.94
C ALA A 95 -7.50 -5.86 -6.71
N SER A 96 -7.37 -6.01 -8.04
CA SER A 96 -6.64 -5.06 -8.90
C SER A 96 -7.26 -3.66 -8.88
N GLU A 97 -8.58 -3.55 -9.06
CA GLU A 97 -9.30 -2.28 -8.98
C GLU A 97 -9.16 -1.63 -7.59
N SER A 98 -9.22 -2.46 -6.54
CA SER A 98 -9.04 -2.00 -5.17
C SER A 98 -7.63 -1.47 -4.94
N ALA A 99 -6.59 -2.10 -5.50
CA ALA A 99 -5.21 -1.62 -5.41
C ALA A 99 -5.02 -0.26 -6.12
N MET A 100 -5.62 -0.06 -7.30
CA MET A 100 -5.59 1.22 -8.00
C MET A 100 -6.24 2.34 -7.18
N ARG A 101 -7.43 2.09 -6.62
CA ARG A 101 -8.11 3.02 -5.70
C ARG A 101 -7.32 3.22 -4.41
N GLY A 102 -6.67 2.17 -3.90
CA GLY A 102 -5.86 2.19 -2.69
C GLY A 102 -4.69 3.15 -2.79
N ARG A 103 -4.02 3.18 -3.95
CA ARG A 103 -2.99 4.17 -4.24
C ARG A 103 -3.51 5.60 -4.07
N GLN A 104 -4.66 5.91 -4.67
CA GLN A 104 -5.28 7.24 -4.58
C GLN A 104 -5.58 7.61 -3.13
N ILE A 105 -6.19 6.69 -2.36
CA ILE A 105 -6.50 6.91 -0.94
C ILE A 105 -5.23 7.16 -0.11
N VAL A 106 -4.16 6.40 -0.35
CA VAL A 106 -2.88 6.59 0.35
C VAL A 106 -2.29 7.97 0.05
N GLU A 107 -2.32 8.40 -1.22
CA GLU A 107 -1.83 9.71 -1.65
C GLU A 107 -2.70 10.85 -1.08
N GLU A 108 -4.03 10.76 -1.19
CA GLU A 108 -5.00 11.76 -0.72
C GLU A 108 -4.97 11.97 0.80
N HIS A 109 -4.81 10.89 1.56
CA HIS A 109 -4.81 10.93 3.02
C HIS A 109 -3.40 10.90 3.62
N ALA A 110 -2.35 10.95 2.79
CA ALA A 110 -0.95 10.85 3.20
C ALA A 110 -0.67 9.67 4.16
N LEU A 111 -1.31 8.52 3.92
CA LEU A 111 -1.19 7.36 4.79
C LEU A 111 0.21 6.75 4.67
N LYS A 112 0.82 6.42 5.81
CA LYS A 112 2.13 5.76 5.86
C LYS A 112 2.00 4.35 6.42
N LEU A 113 2.64 3.38 5.73
CA LEU A 113 2.67 1.99 6.19
C LEU A 113 3.44 1.87 7.52
N MET A 114 4.64 2.45 7.55
CA MET A 114 5.52 2.55 8.72
C MET A 114 5.62 4.02 9.13
N GLU A 115 5.66 4.31 10.43
CA GLU A 115 6.09 5.62 10.88
C GLU A 115 7.58 5.77 10.55
N GLU A 116 7.94 6.87 9.88
CA GLU A 116 9.35 7.26 9.79
C GLU A 116 9.71 7.78 11.18
N ASP A 117 10.51 7.02 11.93
CA ASP A 117 11.17 7.54 13.13
C ASP A 117 11.88 8.83 12.72
N LYS A 118 11.54 9.93 13.39
CA LYS A 118 12.23 11.21 13.28
C LYS A 118 13.59 11.16 13.97
#